data_AF-A0A3B0LU17-F1
#
_entry.id   AF-A0A3B0LU17-F1
#
_cell.length_a   1.000
_cell.length_b   1.000
_cell.length_c   1.000
_cell.angle_alpha   90.00
_cell.angle_beta   90.00
_cell.angle_gamma   90.00
#
_symmetry.space_group_name_H-M   'P 1'
#
loop_
_entity.id
_entity.type
_entity.pdbx_description
1 polymer ?
#
loop_
_entity_poly.entity_id
_entity_poly.type
_entity_poly.pdbx_seq_one_letter_code
_entity_poly.pdbx_strand_id
1 'polypeptide(L)'
;MYALSSALQQNQTPRLYARGWFARHTQTEQLAFLMPDTSEWDTPLTGTPPAPPVAPDATPPVWWGQSSDRAPLLPSEHTYVGSNGWVVDSQHSESGHAMLANDMHLELMLPNYWYLAKITYCTDKGENITLAGLTLP
;
A
#
# COMPACT_ATOMS: atom_id res chain seq x y z
N MET A 1 0.34 12.23 -9.57
CA MET A 1 0.56 10.83 -9.12
C MET A 1 0.72 10.90 -7.61
N TYR A 2 -0.27 10.44 -6.84
CA TYR A 2 -0.33 10.58 -5.38
C TYR A 2 0.37 9.39 -4.71
N ALA A 3 1.07 9.62 -3.61
CA ALA A 3 1.96 8.63 -3.03
C ALA A 3 1.29 7.51 -2.22
N LEU A 4 0.01 7.68 -1.84
CA LEU A 4 -0.82 6.55 -1.39
C LEU A 4 -0.88 5.46 -2.48
N SER A 5 -0.83 5.85 -3.76
CA SER A 5 -0.74 4.89 -4.86
C SER A 5 0.60 4.17 -4.85
N SER A 6 1.71 4.85 -4.54
CA SER A 6 3.04 4.23 -4.49
C SER A 6 3.17 3.20 -3.37
N ALA A 7 2.69 3.47 -2.15
CA ALA A 7 2.76 2.50 -1.05
C ALA A 7 1.89 1.25 -1.30
N LEU A 8 0.68 1.42 -1.87
CA LEU A 8 -0.21 0.31 -2.19
C LEU A 8 0.20 -0.46 -3.46
N GLN A 9 0.79 0.22 -4.45
CA GLN A 9 1.14 -0.37 -5.75
C GLN A 9 2.58 -0.93 -5.78
N GLN A 10 3.54 -0.33 -5.07
CA GLN A 10 4.93 -0.80 -5.10
C GLN A 10 5.06 -2.20 -4.50
N ASN A 11 4.32 -2.48 -3.41
CA ASN A 11 4.23 -3.82 -2.80
C ASN A 11 3.50 -4.85 -3.69
N GLN A 12 2.99 -4.45 -4.86
CA GLN A 12 2.45 -5.36 -5.87
C GLN A 12 3.50 -5.76 -6.91
N THR A 13 4.66 -5.12 -6.97
CA THR A 13 5.66 -5.38 -8.01
C THR A 13 6.14 -6.83 -8.01
N PRO A 14 6.56 -7.42 -6.86
CA PRO A 14 6.96 -8.82 -6.80
C PRO A 14 5.78 -9.74 -7.12
N ARG A 15 4.58 -9.37 -6.64
CA ARG A 15 3.36 -10.10 -6.93
C ARG A 15 3.13 -10.16 -8.45
N LEU A 16 3.14 -9.03 -9.15
CA LEU A 16 2.94 -8.93 -10.60
C LEU A 16 3.97 -9.74 -11.39
N TYR A 17 5.26 -9.65 -11.01
CA TYR A 17 6.30 -10.48 -11.63
C TYR A 17 6.05 -11.98 -11.40
N ALA A 18 5.67 -12.37 -10.18
CA ALA A 18 5.32 -13.75 -9.87
C ALA A 18 4.09 -14.23 -10.67
N ARG A 19 3.02 -13.42 -10.77
CA ARG A 19 1.82 -13.77 -11.59
C ARG A 19 2.21 -13.98 -13.05
N GLY A 20 3.01 -13.06 -13.60
CA GLY A 20 3.46 -13.15 -14.99
C GLY A 20 4.38 -14.34 -15.23
N TRP A 21 5.20 -14.70 -14.24
CA TRP A 21 6.04 -15.89 -14.31
C TRP A 21 5.20 -17.17 -14.28
N PHE A 22 4.25 -17.31 -13.34
CA PHE A 22 3.34 -18.45 -13.29
C PHE A 22 2.54 -18.62 -14.59
N ALA A 23 2.01 -17.52 -15.14
CA ALA A 23 1.28 -17.55 -16.41
C ALA A 23 2.11 -18.09 -17.59
N ARG A 24 3.44 -18.00 -17.55
CA ARG A 24 4.35 -18.49 -18.60
C ARG A 24 4.91 -19.88 -18.36
N HIS A 25 4.92 -20.38 -17.13
CA HIS A 25 5.66 -21.59 -16.74
C HIS A 25 4.76 -22.67 -16.12
N THR A 26 3.46 -22.45 -16.07
CA THR A 26 2.48 -23.36 -15.45
C THR A 26 1.35 -23.67 -16.43
N GLN A 27 0.79 -24.88 -16.37
CA GLN A 27 -0.36 -25.26 -17.22
C GLN A 27 -1.64 -24.53 -16.76
N THR A 28 -2.64 -24.41 -17.64
CA THR A 28 -3.88 -23.66 -17.35
C THR A 28 -4.60 -24.13 -16.09
N GLU A 29 -4.73 -25.45 -15.89
CA GLU A 29 -5.42 -26.02 -14.72
C GLU A 29 -4.64 -25.77 -13.42
N GLN A 30 -3.32 -25.91 -13.48
CA GLN A 30 -2.42 -25.59 -12.36
C GLN A 30 -2.44 -24.09 -12.04
N LEU A 31 -2.53 -23.21 -13.05
CA LEU A 31 -2.63 -21.76 -12.88
C LEU A 31 -3.97 -21.39 -12.23
N ALA A 32 -5.08 -21.98 -12.69
CA ALA A 32 -6.41 -21.77 -12.10
C ALA A 32 -6.46 -22.19 -10.63
N PHE A 33 -5.73 -23.24 -10.25
CA PHE A 33 -5.60 -23.67 -8.86
C PHE A 33 -4.68 -22.77 -8.01
N LEU A 34 -3.50 -22.39 -8.53
CA LEU A 34 -2.53 -21.57 -7.81
C LEU A 34 -2.93 -20.09 -7.70
N MET A 35 -3.74 -19.61 -8.63
CA MET A 35 -4.13 -18.21 -8.76
C MET A 35 -5.64 -18.07 -9.01
N PRO A 36 -6.50 -18.52 -8.09
CA PRO A 36 -7.93 -18.37 -8.27
C PRO A 36 -8.31 -16.89 -8.24
N ASP A 37 -9.30 -16.51 -9.06
CA ASP A 37 -9.80 -15.13 -9.11
C ASP A 37 -10.52 -14.71 -7.82
N THR A 38 -10.95 -15.70 -7.03
CA THR A 38 -11.65 -15.52 -5.75
C THR A 38 -11.27 -16.60 -4.74
N SER A 39 -11.43 -16.31 -3.45
CA SER A 39 -11.18 -17.24 -2.35
C SER A 39 -12.30 -17.23 -1.31
N GLU A 40 -12.29 -18.19 -0.39
CA GLU A 40 -13.21 -18.21 0.76
C GLU A 40 -13.08 -17.00 1.69
N TRP A 41 -11.98 -16.24 1.58
CA TRP A 41 -11.74 -15.01 2.34
C TRP A 41 -12.36 -13.77 1.68
N ASP A 42 -12.87 -13.89 0.45
CA ASP A 42 -13.54 -12.78 -0.21
C ASP A 42 -14.90 -12.52 0.41
N THR A 43 -15.24 -11.23 0.56
CA THR A 43 -16.55 -10.78 1.03
C THR A 43 -17.29 -10.09 -0.11
N PRO A 44 -17.98 -10.84 -1.00
CA PRO A 44 -18.66 -10.25 -2.14
C PRO A 44 -19.80 -9.33 -1.69
N LEU A 45 -19.96 -8.18 -2.36
CA LEU A 45 -21.08 -7.26 -2.10
C LEU A 45 -22.44 -7.93 -2.32
N THR A 46 -22.51 -8.91 -3.23
CA THR A 46 -23.70 -9.70 -3.54
C THR A 46 -23.32 -11.13 -3.90
N GLY A 47 -24.13 -12.11 -3.50
CA GLY A 47 -23.94 -13.52 -3.82
C GLY A 47 -23.05 -14.26 -2.81
N THR A 48 -22.72 -15.51 -3.13
CA THR A 48 -21.81 -16.36 -2.34
C THR A 48 -20.48 -16.50 -3.05
N PRO A 49 -19.34 -16.49 -2.32
CA PRO A 49 -18.05 -16.84 -2.91
C PRO A 49 -18.13 -18.22 -3.59
N PRO A 50 -17.48 -18.42 -4.74
CA PRO A 50 -17.43 -19.74 -5.35
C PRO A 50 -16.63 -20.72 -4.49
N ALA A 51 -16.84 -22.01 -4.71
CA ALA A 51 -16.10 -23.06 -4.01
C ALA A 51 -14.59 -22.94 -4.32
N PRO A 52 -13.71 -23.29 -3.37
CA PRO A 52 -12.27 -23.32 -3.59
C PRO A 52 -11.90 -24.16 -4.83
N PRO A 53 -10.87 -23.77 -5.59
CA PRO A 53 -10.44 -24.56 -6.74
C PRO A 53 -9.98 -25.95 -6.28
N VAL A 54 -10.36 -26.98 -7.05
CA VAL A 54 -9.89 -28.34 -6.83
C VAL A 54 -8.49 -28.47 -7.43
N ALA A 55 -7.57 -29.13 -6.71
CA ALA A 55 -6.24 -29.39 -7.25
C ALA A 55 -6.37 -30.25 -8.53
N PRO A 56 -5.66 -29.90 -9.62
CA PRO A 56 -5.57 -30.78 -10.78
C PRO A 56 -4.92 -32.12 -10.38
N ASP A 57 -4.97 -33.11 -11.27
CA ASP A 57 -4.30 -34.40 -11.08
C ASP A 57 -2.88 -34.21 -10.52
N ALA A 58 -2.39 -35.16 -9.72
CA ALA A 58 -1.20 -35.05 -8.84
C ALA A 58 0.16 -34.80 -9.55
N THR A 59 0.16 -34.28 -10.77
CA THR A 59 1.31 -33.75 -11.49
C THR A 59 1.60 -32.33 -11.02
N PRO A 60 2.66 -32.12 -10.20
CA PRO A 60 3.06 -30.77 -9.82
C PRO A 60 3.57 -29.99 -11.04
N PRO A 61 3.61 -28.65 -10.97
CA PRO A 61 4.28 -27.85 -11.98
C PRO A 61 5.74 -28.31 -12.18
N VAL A 62 6.25 -28.27 -13.41
CA VAL A 62 7.60 -28.78 -13.75
C VAL A 62 8.74 -28.08 -13.00
N TRP A 63 8.49 -26.86 -12.51
CA TRP A 63 9.41 -26.06 -11.71
C TRP A 63 9.32 -26.35 -10.21
N TRP A 64 8.33 -27.12 -9.76
CA TRP A 64 8.11 -27.42 -8.35
C TRP A 64 9.28 -28.24 -7.78
N GLY A 65 9.90 -27.75 -6.71
CA GLY A 65 11.04 -28.41 -6.08
C GLY A 65 12.38 -28.25 -6.81
N GLN A 66 12.45 -27.45 -7.88
CA GLN A 66 13.74 -27.10 -8.50
C GLN A 66 14.45 -26.00 -7.70
N SER A 67 15.77 -26.10 -7.52
CA SER A 67 16.55 -25.05 -6.88
C SER A 67 16.49 -23.77 -7.71
N SER A 68 16.03 -22.67 -7.09
CA SER A 68 16.02 -21.36 -7.72
C SER A 68 17.40 -20.70 -7.60
N ASP A 69 18.44 -21.30 -8.17
CA ASP A 69 19.82 -20.78 -8.05
C ASP A 69 20.00 -19.42 -8.74
N ARG A 70 19.01 -18.97 -9.53
CA ARG A 70 18.97 -17.65 -10.17
C ARG A 70 17.55 -17.13 -10.34
N ALA A 71 16.81 -16.95 -9.24
CA ALA A 71 15.74 -15.95 -9.30
C ALA A 71 16.41 -14.60 -9.62
N PRO A 72 16.00 -13.88 -10.67
CA PRO A 72 16.46 -12.51 -10.86
C PRO A 72 16.22 -11.77 -9.55
N LEU A 73 17.24 -11.09 -9.03
CA LEU A 73 17.04 -10.13 -7.96
C LEU A 73 16.00 -9.15 -8.48
N LEU A 74 14.76 -9.27 -7.98
CA LEU A 74 13.79 -8.22 -8.17
C LEU A 74 14.45 -6.95 -7.63
N PRO A 75 14.29 -5.80 -8.29
CA PRO A 75 14.75 -4.54 -7.73
C PRO A 75 14.38 -4.52 -6.27
N SER A 76 15.36 -4.37 -5.38
CA SER A 76 15.11 -4.37 -3.95
C SER A 76 13.93 -3.44 -3.69
N GLU A 77 12.96 -3.95 -2.95
CA GLU A 77 11.89 -3.17 -2.32
C GLU A 77 12.57 -2.19 -1.35
N HIS A 78 13.27 -1.18 -1.87
CA HIS A 78 13.55 0.00 -1.10
C HIS A 78 12.19 0.62 -0.88
N THR A 79 11.63 0.41 0.31
CA THR A 79 10.52 1.18 0.82
C THR A 79 10.92 2.63 0.61
N TYR A 80 10.30 3.29 -0.37
CA TYR A 80 10.56 4.69 -0.62
C TYR A 80 10.03 5.45 0.60
N VAL A 81 10.92 5.76 1.54
CA VAL A 81 10.64 6.72 2.60
C VAL A 81 10.49 8.06 1.91
N GLY A 82 9.28 8.61 1.96
CA GLY A 82 8.96 9.85 1.28
C GLY A 82 7.79 10.54 1.96
N SER A 83 7.68 11.82 1.69
CA SER A 83 6.55 12.65 2.08
C SER A 83 6.33 13.69 0.99
N ASN A 84 5.10 14.19 0.90
CA ASN A 84 4.79 15.35 0.07
C ASN A 84 4.43 16.54 0.98
N GLY A 85 4.91 17.72 0.61
CA GLY A 85 4.58 18.98 1.26
C GLY A 85 4.53 20.10 0.24
N TRP A 86 3.45 20.89 0.26
CA TRP A 86 3.18 21.94 -0.71
C TRP A 86 2.78 23.22 0.01
N VAL A 87 3.32 24.34 -0.46
CA VAL A 87 2.93 25.69 -0.04
C VAL A 87 2.61 26.49 -1.29
N VAL A 88 1.46 27.16 -1.27
CA VAL A 88 1.04 28.09 -2.33
C VAL A 88 0.79 29.44 -1.65
N ASP A 89 1.42 30.50 -2.14
CA ASP A 89 1.16 31.84 -1.63
C ASP A 89 -0.20 32.37 -2.11
N SER A 90 -0.68 33.43 -1.45
CA SER A 90 -2.01 33.98 -1.71
C SER A 90 -2.22 34.49 -3.13
N GLN A 91 -1.19 34.96 -3.83
CA GLN A 91 -1.30 35.50 -5.19
C GLN A 91 -1.58 34.39 -6.22
N HIS A 92 -1.26 33.15 -5.88
CA HIS A 92 -1.43 31.97 -6.74
C HIS A 92 -2.62 31.09 -6.31
N SER A 93 -3.47 31.59 -5.42
CA SER A 93 -4.64 30.89 -4.88
C SER A 93 -5.93 31.63 -5.25
N GLU A 94 -6.93 30.92 -5.78
CA GLU A 94 -8.23 31.51 -6.16
C GLU A 94 -8.93 32.19 -4.98
N SER A 95 -8.75 31.68 -3.76
CA SER A 95 -9.35 32.25 -2.55
C SER A 95 -8.59 33.47 -2.01
N GLY A 96 -7.43 33.82 -2.56
CA GLY A 96 -6.55 34.87 -2.05
C GLY A 96 -5.88 34.55 -0.71
N HIS A 97 -5.99 33.32 -0.21
CA HIS A 97 -5.32 32.86 1.01
C HIS A 97 -4.19 31.90 0.67
N ALA A 98 -3.11 31.92 1.45
CA ALA A 98 -2.05 30.93 1.34
C ALA A 98 -2.61 29.52 1.67
N MET A 99 -2.13 28.52 0.96
CA MET A 99 -2.50 27.12 1.15
C MET A 99 -1.29 26.31 1.57
N LEU A 100 -1.50 25.40 2.53
CA LEU A 100 -0.51 24.45 3.01
C LEU A 100 -1.13 23.06 2.93
N ALA A 101 -0.43 22.12 2.29
CA ALA A 101 -0.83 20.71 2.25
C ALA A 101 0.35 19.84 2.66
N ASN A 102 0.07 18.82 3.48
CA ASN A 102 1.04 17.84 3.95
C ASN A 102 0.43 16.44 3.78
N ASP A 103 1.21 15.51 3.24
CA ASP A 103 0.83 14.14 2.93
C ASP A 103 2.01 13.24 3.28
N MET A 104 2.04 12.77 4.53
CA MET A 104 3.08 11.91 5.08
C MET A 104 2.83 10.45 4.68
N HIS A 105 3.83 9.78 4.14
CA HIS A 105 3.70 8.35 3.79
C HIS A 105 4.25 7.53 4.96
N LEU A 106 3.35 7.18 5.87
CA LEU A 106 3.67 6.41 7.07
C LEU A 106 3.23 4.96 6.91
N GLU A 107 3.92 4.08 7.61
CA GLU A 107 3.51 2.68 7.70
C GLU A 107 2.15 2.56 8.42
N LEU A 108 1.28 1.71 7.89
CA LEU A 108 0.04 1.35 8.57
C LEU A 108 0.37 0.37 9.70
N MET A 109 0.22 0.81 10.95
CA MET A 109 0.58 0.02 12.11
C MET A 109 -0.39 0.18 13.27
N LEU A 110 -0.41 -0.85 14.14
CA LEU A 110 -1.18 -0.88 15.38
C LEU A 110 -0.27 -1.27 16.55
N PRO A 111 -0.22 -0.46 17.63
CA PRO A 111 -0.88 0.85 17.76
C PRO A 111 -0.22 1.91 16.86
N ASN A 112 -1.04 2.85 16.35
CA ASN A 112 -0.53 4.02 15.64
C ASN A 112 0.08 5.01 16.65
N TYR A 113 1.22 5.62 16.34
CA TYR A 113 1.89 6.59 17.21
C TYR A 113 1.75 8.06 16.76
N TRP A 114 1.00 8.34 15.71
CA TRP A 114 0.67 9.70 15.29
C TRP A 114 -0.72 10.09 15.81
N TYR A 115 -0.76 11.20 16.54
CA TYR A 115 -1.96 11.69 17.19
C TYR A 115 -2.35 13.05 16.63
N LEU A 116 -3.62 13.20 16.24
CA LEU A 116 -4.17 14.51 15.98
C LEU A 116 -4.40 15.23 17.32
N ALA A 117 -3.78 16.40 17.48
CA ALA A 117 -3.85 17.18 18.70
C ALA A 117 -4.14 18.65 18.43
N LYS A 118 -4.84 19.27 19.37
CA LYS A 118 -5.01 20.72 19.48
C LYS A 118 -4.53 21.15 20.87
N ILE A 119 -3.56 22.05 20.90
CA ILE A 119 -2.97 22.58 22.14
C ILE A 119 -3.30 24.06 22.21
N THR A 120 -3.81 24.50 23.36
CA THR A 120 -4.10 25.91 23.63
C THR A 120 -3.44 26.31 24.95
N TYR A 121 -2.64 27.36 24.94
CA TYR A 121 -1.92 27.84 26.12
C TYR A 121 -1.74 29.36 26.08
N CYS A 122 -1.46 29.95 27.24
CA CYS A 122 -1.17 31.38 27.39
C CYS A 122 0.34 31.57 27.54
N THR A 123 0.93 32.53 26.83
CA THR A 123 2.35 32.87 26.94
C THR A 123 2.62 33.71 28.19
N ASP A 124 3.89 33.84 28.56
CA ASP A 124 4.32 34.73 29.65
C ASP A 124 3.95 36.21 29.41
N LYS A 125 3.65 36.58 28.16
CA LYS A 125 3.18 37.91 27.76
C LYS A 125 1.66 38.06 27.80
N GLY A 126 0.94 37.01 28.20
CA GLY A 126 -0.52 37.01 28.27
C GLY A 126 -1.22 36.70 26.93
N GLU A 127 -0.50 36.21 25.92
CA GLU A 127 -1.07 35.90 24.60
C GLU A 127 -1.60 34.47 24.55
N ASN A 128 -2.81 34.26 24.05
CA ASN A 128 -3.35 32.92 23.84
C ASN A 128 -2.90 32.37 22.48
N ILE A 129 -2.16 31.26 22.50
CA ILE A 129 -1.71 30.54 21.31
C ILE A 129 -2.53 29.26 21.17
N THR A 130 -3.00 28.99 19.94
CA THR A 130 -3.62 27.71 19.58
C THR A 130 -2.81 27.06 18.47
N LEU A 131 -2.41 25.81 18.68
CA LEU A 131 -1.75 24.95 17.71
C LEU A 131 -2.67 23.77 17.40
N ALA A 132 -2.78 23.40 16.13
CA ALA A 132 -3.50 22.21 15.69
C ALA A 132 -2.66 21.47 14.66
N GLY A 133 -2.54 20.15 14.81
CA GLY A 133 -1.71 19.35 13.92
C GLY A 133 -1.56 17.91 14.39
N LEU A 134 -0.49 17.27 13.94
CA LEU A 134 -0.11 15.91 14.33
C LEU A 134 1.08 15.96 15.31
N THR A 135 1.08 15.06 16.29
CA THR A 135 2.17 14.90 17.26
C THR A 135 2.49 13.43 17.49
N LEU A 136 3.71 13.18 17.95
CA LEU A 136 4.08 11.95 18.63
C LEU A 136 3.61 12.00 20.09
N PRO A 137 3.56 10.86 20.81
CA PRO A 137 3.29 10.82 22.24
C PRO A 137 4.24 11.69 23.06
#